data_AF-A0A199UVP9-F1
#
_entry.id   AF-A0A199UVP9-F1
#
_cell.length_a   1.000
_cell.length_b   1.000
_cell.length_c   1.000
_cell.angle_alpha   90.00
_cell.angle_beta   90.00
_cell.angle_gamma   90.00
#
_symmetry.space_group_name_H-M   'P 1'
#
loop_
_entity.id
_entity.type
_entity.pdbx_description
1 polymer ?
#
loop_
_entity_poly.entity_id
_entity_poly.type
_entity_poly.pdbx_seq_one_letter_code
_entity_poly.pdbx_strand_id
1 'polypeptide(L)'
;MGSSNGASTQALLFFLLFFFIGFASATSISGDVFQSHGSTGRSLLQAKKSCPVNFEFLNYTIITSKCKGPQYPASLCCSAFKEFACPYSNELNDGTNDCASTMFSYINLYGKYPPGLFASECREGKEGLSCPPELSQSQKAVNANAARNGRRVDSFPVVVISFLGFLMAFSMY
;
A
#
# COMPACT_ATOMS: atom_id res chain seq x y z
N MET A 1 -26.00 57.19 29.27
CA MET A 1 -25.87 55.73 29.43
C MET A 1 -26.66 55.03 28.33
N GLY A 2 -25.98 54.54 27.29
CA GLY A 2 -26.56 53.68 26.25
C GLY A 2 -25.80 52.36 26.24
N SER A 3 -26.50 51.26 26.52
CA SER A 3 -25.93 49.94 26.75
C SER A 3 -25.50 49.30 25.42
N SER A 4 -24.22 49.42 25.06
CA SER A 4 -23.62 48.82 23.86
C SER A 4 -22.62 47.71 24.22
N ASN A 5 -22.95 46.87 25.21
CA ASN A 5 -22.06 45.80 25.67
C ASN A 5 -22.65 44.38 25.49
N GLY A 6 -23.90 44.26 25.04
CA GLY A 6 -24.59 42.96 24.90
C GLY A 6 -24.41 42.26 23.55
N ALA A 7 -24.27 43.01 22.45
CA ALA A 7 -24.10 42.43 21.12
C ALA A 7 -22.67 41.93 20.88
N SER A 8 -21.66 42.69 21.33
CA SER A 8 -20.25 42.29 21.23
C SER A 8 -19.92 41.05 22.08
N THR A 9 -20.51 40.91 23.26
CA THR A 9 -20.26 39.74 24.13
C THR A 9 -20.89 38.46 23.57
N GLN A 10 -22.09 38.52 22.98
CA GLN A 10 -22.67 37.36 22.29
C GLN A 10 -21.83 36.93 21.07
N ALA A 11 -21.37 37.87 20.26
CA ALA A 11 -20.53 37.57 19.10
C ALA A 11 -19.19 36.93 19.51
N LEU A 12 -18.59 37.41 20.62
CA LEU A 12 -17.35 36.84 21.18
C LEU A 12 -17.55 35.42 21.70
N LEU A 13 -18.70 35.14 22.35
CA LEU A 13 -19.04 33.80 22.84
C LEU A 13 -19.26 32.79 21.70
N PHE A 14 -19.91 33.19 20.60
CA PHE A 14 -20.07 32.34 19.42
C PHE A 14 -18.74 32.06 18.71
N PHE A 15 -17.83 33.04 18.66
CA PHE A 15 -16.50 32.86 18.07
C PHE A 15 -15.62 31.90 18.89
N LEU A 16 -15.67 31.99 20.23
CA LEU A 16 -14.98 31.06 21.11
C LEU A 16 -15.50 29.62 20.98
N LEU A 17 -16.80 29.43 20.79
CA LEU A 17 -17.40 28.11 20.54
C LEU A 17 -16.92 27.49 19.21
N PHE A 18 -16.76 28.29 18.15
CA PHE A 18 -16.27 27.80 16.86
C PHE A 18 -14.77 27.45 16.89
N PHE A 19 -13.97 28.20 17.65
CA PHE A 19 -12.54 27.92 17.83
C PHE A 19 -12.29 26.60 18.58
N PHE A 20 -13.14 26.27 19.57
CA PHE A 20 -13.00 25.03 20.35
C PHE A 20 -13.41 23.75 19.59
N ILE A 21 -14.26 23.83 18.57
CA ILE A 21 -14.67 22.67 17.75
C ILE A 21 -13.60 22.29 16.71
N GLY A 22 -12.65 23.20 16.40
CA GLY A 22 -11.63 23.02 15.36
C GLY A 22 -10.31 22.36 15.78
N PHE A 23 -10.13 21.94 17.04
CA PHE A 23 -8.84 21.40 17.53
C PHE A 23 -8.77 19.87 17.62
N ALA A 24 -9.81 19.15 17.20
CA ALA A 24 -9.79 17.69 17.16
C ALA A 24 -9.28 17.16 15.79
N SER A 25 -8.03 17.45 15.44
CA SER A 25 -7.28 16.66 14.43
C SER A 25 -5.81 17.08 14.31
N ALA A 26 -4.98 16.62 15.24
CA ALA A 26 -3.55 16.38 14.99
C ALA A 26 -2.92 15.52 16.10
N THR A 27 -3.03 14.19 15.98
CA THR A 27 -2.11 13.25 16.66
C THR A 27 -1.57 12.24 15.66
N SER A 28 -0.65 12.68 14.80
CA SER A 28 0.27 11.72 14.15
C SER A 28 1.39 11.38 15.13
N ILE A 29 1.14 10.41 16.01
CA ILE A 29 2.21 9.74 16.77
C ILE A 29 2.88 8.78 15.78
N SER A 30 4.04 9.18 15.26
CA SER A 30 4.96 8.25 14.61
C SER A 30 5.70 7.50 15.72
N GLY A 31 5.29 6.26 15.95
CA GLY A 31 5.87 5.36 16.95
C GLY A 31 5.98 3.97 16.35
N ASP A 32 7.20 3.61 15.98
CA ASP A 32 7.63 2.26 15.65
C ASP A 32 7.52 1.40 16.92
N VAL A 33 6.47 0.58 17.04
CA VAL A 33 6.38 -0.49 18.04
C VAL A 33 5.68 -1.70 17.41
N PHE A 34 6.48 -2.72 17.17
CA PHE A 34 6.09 -4.07 16.80
C PHE A 34 5.14 -4.65 17.86
N GLN A 35 3.82 -4.57 17.63
CA GLN A 35 2.84 -5.28 18.45
C GLN A 35 2.38 -6.54 17.72
N SER A 36 3.02 -7.66 18.06
CA SER A 36 2.50 -9.00 17.77
C SER A 36 1.21 -9.19 18.56
N HIS A 37 0.07 -8.77 17.99
CA HIS A 37 -1.24 -9.13 18.51
C HIS A 37 -1.78 -10.29 17.67
N GLY A 38 -1.84 -11.47 18.29
CA GLY A 38 -2.79 -12.50 17.86
C GLY A 38 -4.18 -11.87 17.91
N SER A 39 -4.68 -11.47 16.75
CA SER A 39 -6.02 -10.93 16.59
C SER A 39 -6.68 -11.72 15.50
N THR A 40 -7.46 -12.72 15.91
CA THR A 40 -8.57 -13.24 15.12
C THR A 40 -9.56 -12.09 14.92
N GLY A 41 -9.26 -11.22 13.97
CA GLY A 41 -10.03 -10.03 13.65
C GLY A 41 -10.25 -10.04 12.15
N ARG A 42 -11.42 -10.57 11.74
CA ARG A 42 -12.02 -10.47 10.41
C ARG A 42 -11.03 -9.99 9.34
N SER A 43 -10.35 -10.92 8.67
CA SER A 43 -9.80 -10.61 7.36
C SER A 43 -10.96 -10.05 6.55
N LEU A 44 -10.93 -8.74 6.27
CA LEU A 44 -11.67 -8.22 5.15
C LEU A 44 -11.32 -9.18 4.01
N LEU A 45 -12.31 -9.81 3.39
CA LEU A 45 -12.17 -10.21 1.99
C LEU A 45 -11.99 -8.88 1.26
N GLN A 46 -10.79 -8.29 1.37
CA GLN A 46 -10.36 -7.27 0.45
C GLN A 46 -10.41 -8.00 -0.87
N ALA A 47 -11.45 -7.70 -1.65
CA ALA A 47 -11.63 -8.25 -2.97
C ALA A 47 -10.46 -7.73 -3.80
N LYS A 48 -9.36 -8.48 -3.75
CA LYS A 48 -8.21 -8.27 -4.60
C LYS A 48 -8.67 -8.48 -6.03
N LYS A 49 -8.12 -7.69 -6.93
CA LYS A 49 -8.35 -7.90 -8.35
C LYS A 49 -7.79 -9.27 -8.73
N SER A 50 -8.47 -9.94 -9.65
CA SER A 50 -7.98 -11.19 -10.24
C SER A 50 -6.62 -10.93 -10.89
N CYS A 51 -5.70 -11.86 -10.69
CA CYS A 51 -4.40 -11.82 -11.34
C CYS A 51 -4.54 -11.86 -12.87
N PRO A 52 -3.91 -10.94 -13.61
CA PRO A 52 -3.90 -10.99 -15.08
C PRO A 52 -3.03 -12.11 -15.65
N VAL A 53 -2.13 -12.68 -14.84
CA VAL A 53 -1.24 -13.79 -15.22
C VAL A 53 -1.91 -15.12 -14.88
N ASN A 54 -2.00 -16.01 -15.85
CA ASN A 54 -2.60 -17.32 -15.67
C ASN A 54 -1.56 -18.33 -15.12
N PHE A 55 -1.35 -18.31 -13.80
CA PHE A 55 -0.37 -19.18 -13.14
C PHE A 55 -0.69 -20.67 -13.27
N GLU A 56 -1.94 -21.06 -13.51
CA GLU A 56 -2.35 -22.48 -13.63
C GLU A 56 -1.56 -23.24 -14.70
N PHE A 57 -1.30 -22.61 -15.85
CA PHE A 57 -0.72 -23.26 -17.02
C PHE A 57 0.78 -23.00 -17.19
N LEU A 58 1.44 -22.43 -16.17
CA LEU A 58 2.89 -22.21 -16.22
C LEU A 58 3.68 -23.50 -15.99
N ASN A 59 4.95 -23.48 -16.40
CA ASN A 59 5.83 -24.63 -16.22
C ASN A 59 6.51 -24.61 -14.84
N TYR A 60 5.99 -25.43 -13.92
CA TYR A 60 6.51 -25.55 -12.55
C TYR A 60 7.78 -26.41 -12.43
N THR A 61 8.26 -27.03 -13.51
CA THR A 61 9.44 -27.90 -13.51
C THR A 61 10.69 -27.16 -13.07
N ILE A 62 10.78 -25.86 -13.34
CA ILE A 62 11.90 -25.02 -12.93
C ILE A 62 12.12 -25.05 -11.41
N ILE A 63 11.02 -25.07 -10.64
CA ILE A 63 11.04 -25.20 -9.18
C ILE A 63 11.15 -26.67 -8.78
N THR A 64 10.27 -27.53 -9.28
CA THR A 64 10.13 -28.92 -8.78
C THR A 64 11.30 -29.84 -9.14
N SER A 65 12.06 -29.52 -10.18
CA SER A 65 13.26 -30.28 -10.53
C SER A 65 14.47 -29.97 -9.63
N LYS A 66 14.53 -28.75 -9.06
CA LYS A 66 15.67 -28.26 -8.27
C LYS A 66 15.39 -28.26 -6.77
N CYS A 67 14.21 -27.80 -6.36
CA CYS A 67 13.80 -27.71 -4.97
C CYS A 67 13.13 -29.01 -4.53
N LYS A 68 13.89 -29.93 -3.92
CA LYS A 68 13.39 -31.24 -3.50
C LYS A 68 13.48 -31.43 -1.99
N GLY A 69 12.45 -32.06 -1.44
CA GLY A 69 12.41 -32.48 -0.05
C GLY A 69 13.29 -33.72 0.21
N PRO A 70 13.52 -34.08 1.48
CA PRO A 70 12.89 -33.50 2.67
C PRO A 70 13.60 -32.25 3.21
N GLN A 71 14.85 -32.00 2.81
CA GLN A 71 15.67 -30.93 3.39
C GLN A 71 15.42 -29.55 2.78
N TYR A 72 14.86 -29.48 1.57
CA TYR A 72 14.58 -28.24 0.84
C TYR A 72 15.73 -27.21 0.91
N PRO A 73 16.89 -27.49 0.30
CA PRO A 73 18.06 -26.63 0.41
C PRO A 73 17.76 -25.22 -0.13
N ALA A 74 17.84 -24.21 0.76
CA ALA A 74 17.47 -22.83 0.48
C ALA A 74 18.17 -22.27 -0.78
N SER A 75 19.47 -22.52 -0.97
CA SER A 75 20.20 -22.02 -2.13
C SER A 75 19.59 -22.47 -3.47
N LEU A 76 19.22 -23.74 -3.59
CA LEU A 76 18.61 -24.29 -4.80
C LEU A 76 17.15 -23.86 -4.94
N CYS A 77 16.39 -23.90 -3.84
CA CYS A 77 14.98 -23.53 -3.83
C CYS A 77 14.76 -22.06 -4.16
N CYS A 78 15.55 -21.16 -3.56
CA CYS A 78 15.43 -19.73 -3.77
C CYS A 78 15.95 -19.30 -5.14
N SER A 79 17.02 -19.93 -5.64
CA SER A 79 17.49 -19.68 -7.01
C SER A 79 16.42 -20.08 -8.04
N ALA A 80 15.83 -21.27 -7.90
CA ALA A 80 14.79 -21.74 -8.81
C ALA A 80 13.50 -20.91 -8.71
N PHE A 81 13.13 -20.51 -7.48
CA PHE A 81 11.98 -19.63 -7.26
C PHE A 81 12.18 -18.26 -7.89
N LYS A 82 13.39 -17.66 -7.80
CA LYS A 82 13.72 -16.42 -8.50
C LYS A 82 13.55 -16.55 -10.01
N GLU A 83 14.07 -17.62 -10.60
CA GLU A 83 13.98 -17.85 -12.05
C GLU A 83 12.51 -17.93 -12.52
N PHE A 84 11.65 -18.52 -11.69
CA PHE A 84 10.21 -18.60 -11.96
C PHE A 84 9.46 -17.28 -11.73
N ALA A 85 9.70 -16.61 -10.61
CA ALA A 85 8.88 -15.49 -10.14
C ALA A 85 9.33 -14.13 -10.68
N CYS A 86 10.61 -13.94 -10.96
CA CYS A 86 11.16 -12.65 -11.35
C CYS A 86 10.56 -12.03 -12.63
N PRO A 87 10.22 -12.82 -13.68
CA PRO A 87 9.53 -12.29 -14.86
C PRO A 87 8.17 -11.64 -14.55
N TYR A 88 7.55 -12.01 -13.43
CA TYR A 88 6.22 -11.54 -13.01
C TYR A 88 6.29 -10.65 -11.76
N SER A 89 7.48 -10.13 -11.45
CA SER A 89 7.73 -9.38 -10.21
C SER A 89 6.85 -8.13 -10.08
N ASN A 90 6.45 -7.49 -11.17
CA ASN A 90 5.58 -6.31 -11.14
C ASN A 90 4.18 -6.68 -10.64
N GLU A 91 3.61 -7.76 -11.17
CA GLU A 91 2.28 -8.24 -10.82
C GLU A 91 2.28 -8.87 -9.43
N LEU A 92 3.34 -9.59 -9.07
CA LEU A 92 3.49 -10.23 -7.75
C LEU A 92 3.67 -9.21 -6.61
N ASN A 93 4.34 -8.08 -6.88
CA ASN A 93 4.55 -7.02 -5.90
C ASN A 93 3.37 -6.01 -5.82
N ASP A 94 2.35 -6.14 -6.68
CA ASP A 94 1.15 -5.31 -6.61
C ASP A 94 0.18 -5.85 -5.54
N GLY A 95 0.17 -5.15 -4.40
CA GLY A 95 -0.70 -5.46 -3.26
C GLY A 95 -2.20 -5.35 -3.56
N THR A 96 -2.62 -4.85 -4.71
CA THR A 96 -4.05 -4.71 -5.09
C THR A 96 -4.64 -5.94 -5.78
N ASN A 97 -3.79 -6.89 -6.19
CA ASN A 97 -4.22 -8.14 -6.84
C ASN A 97 -3.90 -9.39 -5.99
N ASP A 98 -4.38 -10.55 -6.43
CA ASP A 98 -4.18 -11.85 -5.78
C ASP A 98 -3.07 -12.73 -6.39
N CYS A 99 -2.24 -12.18 -7.30
CA CYS A 99 -1.22 -12.92 -8.04
C CYS A 99 -0.28 -13.72 -7.13
N ALA A 100 0.22 -13.10 -6.05
CA ALA A 100 1.14 -13.77 -5.13
C ALA A 100 0.50 -14.99 -4.46
N SER A 101 -0.73 -14.84 -3.96
CA SER A 101 -1.48 -15.94 -3.32
C SER A 101 -1.79 -17.06 -4.32
N THR A 102 -2.20 -16.70 -5.54
CA THR A 102 -2.50 -17.65 -6.62
C THR A 102 -1.24 -18.42 -7.04
N MET A 103 -0.12 -17.71 -7.26
CA MET A 103 1.17 -18.31 -7.60
C MET A 103 1.63 -19.30 -6.53
N PHE A 104 1.66 -18.91 -5.25
CA PHE A 104 2.08 -19.81 -4.18
C PHE A 104 1.14 -21.02 -4.03
N SER A 105 -0.15 -20.86 -4.29
CA SER A 105 -1.10 -21.98 -4.26
C SER A 105 -0.74 -23.06 -5.27
N TYR A 106 -0.48 -22.68 -6.53
CA TYR A 106 -0.07 -23.63 -7.56
C TYR A 106 1.34 -24.19 -7.35
N ILE A 107 2.30 -23.37 -6.89
CA ILE A 107 3.64 -23.88 -6.52
C ILE A 107 3.51 -24.99 -5.48
N ASN A 108 2.73 -24.75 -4.42
CA ASN A 108 2.55 -25.72 -3.33
C ASN A 108 1.80 -26.96 -3.82
N LEU A 109 0.80 -26.79 -4.68
CA LEU A 109 0.01 -27.89 -5.23
C LEU A 109 0.84 -28.81 -6.13
N TYR A 110 1.58 -28.27 -7.10
CA TYR A 110 2.36 -29.06 -8.04
C TYR A 110 3.65 -29.62 -7.42
N GLY A 111 4.28 -28.86 -6.54
CA GLY A 111 5.53 -29.26 -5.87
C GLY A 111 5.35 -30.02 -4.57
N LYS A 112 4.12 -30.09 -4.04
CA LYS A 112 3.80 -30.66 -2.71
C LYS A 112 4.64 -30.01 -1.61
N TYR A 113 4.82 -28.69 -1.70
CA TYR A 113 5.60 -27.93 -0.73
C TYR A 113 4.77 -27.57 0.50
N PRO A 114 5.38 -27.56 1.71
CA PRO A 114 4.72 -27.05 2.89
C PRO A 114 4.44 -25.54 2.74
N PRO A 115 3.31 -25.04 3.27
CA PRO A 115 2.97 -23.63 3.19
C PRO A 115 4.03 -22.78 3.90
N GLY A 116 4.45 -21.70 3.25
CA GLY A 116 5.43 -20.77 3.81
C GLY A 116 6.89 -21.13 3.55
N LEU A 117 7.22 -22.28 2.93
CA LEU A 117 8.60 -22.70 2.67
C LEU A 117 9.45 -21.59 2.00
N PHE A 118 8.97 -21.03 0.89
CA PHE A 118 9.72 -19.99 0.18
C PHE A 118 9.75 -18.67 0.94
N ALA A 119 8.74 -18.36 1.75
CA ALA A 119 8.71 -17.14 2.56
C ALA A 119 9.68 -17.22 3.76
N SER A 120 9.89 -18.42 4.32
CA SER A 120 10.84 -18.64 5.41
C SER A 120 12.27 -18.79 4.93
N GLU A 121 12.49 -19.54 3.84
CA GLU A 121 13.83 -19.88 3.35
C GLU A 121 14.44 -18.78 2.47
N CYS A 122 13.62 -18.05 1.70
CA CYS A 122 14.12 -17.14 0.66
C CYS A 122 14.04 -15.67 1.08
N ARG A 123 14.95 -15.27 1.97
CA ARG A 123 15.11 -13.87 2.39
C ARG A 123 16.56 -13.40 2.21
N GLU A 124 16.76 -12.38 1.38
CA GLU A 124 18.08 -11.79 1.13
C GLU A 124 18.30 -10.46 1.87
N GLY A 125 17.23 -9.86 2.41
CA GLY A 125 17.33 -8.61 3.15
C GLY A 125 16.00 -8.10 3.71
N LYS A 126 15.95 -6.79 3.97
CA LYS A 126 14.73 -6.09 4.42
C LYS A 126 13.70 -5.94 3.30
N GLU A 127 14.16 -5.76 2.06
CA GLU A 127 13.35 -5.60 0.86
C GLU A 127 12.84 -6.93 0.27
N GLY A 128 13.04 -8.05 0.98
CA GLY A 128 12.62 -9.37 0.54
C GLY A 128 13.64 -10.05 -0.39
N LEU A 129 13.18 -10.51 -1.54
CA LEU A 129 13.96 -11.29 -2.51
C LEU A 129 14.27 -10.42 -3.73
N SER A 130 15.56 -10.19 -4.01
CA SER A 130 15.97 -9.28 -5.08
C SER A 130 16.07 -10.01 -6.41
N CYS A 131 15.24 -9.65 -7.39
CA CYS A 131 15.38 -10.19 -8.73
C CYS A 131 16.63 -9.62 -9.42
N PRO A 132 17.43 -10.45 -10.11
CA PRO A 132 18.50 -9.91 -10.94
C PRO A 132 17.92 -8.94 -11.97
N PRO A 133 18.65 -7.86 -12.33
CA PRO A 133 18.20 -6.95 -13.37
C PRO A 133 17.91 -7.77 -14.63
N GLU A 134 16.71 -7.58 -15.20
CA GLU A 134 16.24 -8.38 -16.34
C GLU A 134 17.36 -8.55 -17.38
N LEU A 135 17.72 -9.81 -17.66
CA LEU A 135 18.12 -10.15 -19.02
C LEU A 135 16.85 -10.07 -19.84
N SER A 136 16.55 -8.84 -20.25
CA SER A 136 15.41 -8.40 -21.04
C SER A 136 14.99 -9.51 -22.01
N GLN A 137 13.87 -10.18 -21.70
CA GLN A 137 13.17 -10.92 -22.72
C GLN A 137 12.65 -9.89 -23.72
N SER A 138 13.17 -9.97 -24.95
CA SER A 138 12.81 -9.15 -26.11
C SER A 138 11.32 -9.22 -26.44
N GLN A 139 10.45 -8.60 -25.64
CA GLN A 139 9.04 -8.39 -25.94
C GLN A 139 8.51 -7.11 -25.28
N LYS A 140 9.19 -5.98 -25.49
CA LYS A 140 8.57 -4.65 -25.39
C LYS A 140 9.03 -3.77 -26.54
N ALA A 141 8.41 -3.99 -27.70
CA ALA A 141 8.35 -2.99 -28.75
C ALA A 141 6.87 -2.66 -29.00
N VAL A 142 6.28 -1.77 -28.19
CA VAL A 142 5.35 -0.73 -28.66
C VAL A 142 5.42 0.47 -27.69
N ASN A 143 6.06 1.53 -28.17
CA ASN A 143 5.88 2.95 -27.91
C ASN A 143 5.68 3.45 -26.46
N ALA A 144 6.78 3.94 -25.89
CA ALA A 144 6.77 4.99 -24.89
C ALA A 144 6.36 6.32 -25.54
N ASN A 145 5.28 6.93 -25.05
CA ASN A 145 5.08 8.39 -24.96
C ASN A 145 3.76 8.68 -24.24
N ALA A 146 3.78 8.83 -22.92
CA ALA A 146 2.79 9.63 -22.22
C ALA A 146 3.39 10.14 -20.89
N ALA A 147 3.42 11.45 -20.79
CA ALA A 147 4.06 12.26 -19.77
C ALA A 147 3.72 11.87 -18.32
N ARG A 148 4.75 11.94 -17.47
CA ARG A 148 4.60 12.13 -16.03
C ARG A 148 3.76 13.38 -15.79
N ASN A 149 2.63 13.24 -15.08
CA ASN A 149 2.07 14.37 -14.36
C ASN A 149 1.52 13.90 -13.01
N GLY A 150 2.39 13.94 -12.00
CA GLY A 150 2.00 13.76 -10.62
C GLY A 150 1.21 14.98 -10.17
N ARG A 151 -0.12 14.85 -10.12
CA ARG A 151 -0.96 15.78 -9.36
C ARG A 151 -1.06 15.27 -7.92
N ARG A 152 -0.25 15.84 -7.02
CA ARG A 152 -0.63 15.97 -5.62
C ARG A 152 -1.86 16.86 -5.58
N VAL A 153 -2.97 16.32 -5.11
CA VAL A 153 -4.14 17.11 -4.73
C VAL A 153 -3.88 17.56 -3.30
N ASP A 154 -3.10 18.62 -3.16
CA ASP A 154 -3.00 19.33 -1.89
C ASP A 154 -4.37 19.97 -1.65
N SER A 155 -5.11 19.35 -0.75
CA SER A 155 -6.29 19.93 -0.12
C SER A 155 -5.87 21.17 0.66
N PHE A 156 -6.75 22.18 0.72
CA PHE A 156 -6.63 23.52 1.32
C PHE A 156 -6.16 24.64 0.36
N PRO A 157 -6.98 25.71 0.19
CA PRO A 157 -7.42 26.53 1.32
C PRO A 157 -8.91 26.94 1.27
N VAL A 158 -9.80 26.16 1.87
CA VAL A 158 -11.15 26.65 2.26
C VAL A 158 -11.07 27.65 3.44
N VAL A 159 -9.94 27.64 4.16
CA VAL A 159 -9.72 28.47 5.35
C VAL A 159 -9.42 29.94 5.00
N VAL A 160 -8.81 30.23 3.85
CA VAL A 160 -8.43 31.62 3.48
C VAL A 160 -9.65 32.42 2.96
N ILE A 161 -10.60 31.75 2.30
CA ILE A 161 -11.79 32.40 1.73
C ILE A 161 -12.74 32.88 2.85
N SER A 162 -12.80 32.18 3.98
CA SER A 162 -13.65 32.58 5.12
C SER A 162 -13.11 33.79 5.88
N PHE A 163 -11.79 34.02 5.90
CA PHE A 163 -11.20 35.14 6.63
C PHE A 163 -11.41 36.49 5.93
N LEU A 164 -11.35 36.51 4.58
CA LEU A 164 -11.57 37.73 3.79
C LEU A 164 -13.04 38.16 3.77
N GLY A 165 -13.97 37.21 3.73
CA GLY A 165 -15.41 37.51 3.80
C GLY A 165 -15.83 38.17 5.11
N PHE A 166 -15.20 37.77 6.22
CA PHE A 166 -15.50 38.34 7.54
C PHE A 166 -14.95 39.77 7.71
N LEU A 167 -13.77 40.07 7.16
CA LEU A 167 -13.19 41.42 7.19
C LEU A 167 -14.04 42.43 6.41
N MET A 168 -14.62 42.01 5.27
CA MET A 168 -15.47 42.87 4.45
C MET A 168 -16.82 43.18 5.13
N ALA A 169 -17.37 42.23 5.90
CA ALA A 169 -18.61 42.41 6.66
C ALA A 169 -18.43 43.32 7.88
N PHE A 170 -17.27 43.28 8.55
CA PHE A 170 -16.97 44.15 9.69
C PHE A 170 -16.69 45.60 9.28
N SER A 171 -16.23 45.84 8.05
CA SER A 171 -16.03 47.22 7.54
C SER A 171 -17.33 47.92 7.10
N MET A 172 -18.48 47.24 7.11
CA MET A 172 -19.78 47.80 6.73
C MET A 172 -20.76 47.99 7.91
N TYR A 173 -20.29 47.86 9.16
CA TYR A 173 -21.06 48.18 10.37
C TYR A 173 -20.39 49.29 11.17
#